data_AF-A0A2S9YD69-F1
#
_entry.id   AF-A0A2S9YD69-F1
#
_cell.length_a   1.000
_cell.length_b   1.000
_cell.length_c   1.000
_cell.angle_alpha   90.00
_cell.angle_beta   90.00
_cell.angle_gamma   90.00
#
_symmetry.space_group_name_H-M   'P 1'
#
loop_
_entity.id
_entity.type
_entity.pdbx_description
1 polymer ?
#
loop_
_entity_poly.entity_id
_entity_poly.type
_entity_poly.pdbx_seq_one_letter_code
_entity_poly.pdbx_strand_id
1 'polypeptide(L)'
;MAFEHQRAAALRILQSIELGSLSSPELFNLIEEADPTLVYLIFTWLRVRYRSDPAAEGVIGRMVELCKRYPSVTAQVKEGQADSVVEWFEDEYAYGDLDAQAFVALVVDKLES
;
A
#
# COMPACT_ATOMS: atom_id res chain seq x y z
N MET A 1 -15.89 -4.15 13.86
CA MET A 1 -14.81 -3.46 14.60
C MET A 1 -13.43 -3.76 14.04
N ALA A 2 -13.04 -5.02 13.78
CA ALA A 2 -11.74 -5.34 13.15
C ALA A 2 -11.61 -4.78 11.71
N PHE A 3 -12.67 -4.92 10.93
CA PHE A 3 -12.72 -4.50 9.54
C PHE A 3 -12.51 -2.99 9.31
N GLU A 4 -13.24 -2.14 10.04
CA GLU A 4 -13.08 -0.68 9.96
C GLU A 4 -11.68 -0.24 10.42
N HIS A 5 -11.10 -0.97 11.39
CA HIS A 5 -9.76 -0.71 11.88
C HIS A 5 -8.70 -1.03 10.81
N GLN A 6 -8.82 -2.16 10.11
CA GLN A 6 -7.92 -2.51 9.01
C GLN A 6 -8.01 -1.52 7.84
N ARG A 7 -9.23 -1.12 7.43
CA ARG A 7 -9.40 -0.08 6.40
C ARG A 7 -8.76 1.25 6.82
N ALA A 8 -8.95 1.66 8.07
CA ALA A 8 -8.34 2.88 8.60
C ALA A 8 -6.81 2.78 8.66
N ALA A 9 -6.25 1.63 9.06
CA ALA A 9 -4.82 1.39 9.07
C ALA A 9 -4.23 1.40 7.65
N ALA A 10 -4.87 0.73 6.71
CA ALA A 10 -4.49 0.68 5.30
C ALA A 10 -4.48 2.09 4.66
N LEU A 11 -5.54 2.87 4.87
CA LEU A 11 -5.61 4.26 4.42
C LEU A 11 -4.51 5.11 5.05
N ARG A 12 -4.26 4.91 6.36
CA ARG A 12 -3.21 5.62 7.07
C ARG A 12 -1.82 5.32 6.48
N ILE A 13 -1.53 4.07 6.12
CA ILE A 13 -0.27 3.70 5.43
C ILE A 13 -0.15 4.46 4.10
N LEU A 14 -1.16 4.33 3.23
CA LEU A 14 -1.17 4.95 1.90
C LEU A 14 -0.97 6.46 1.99
N GLN A 15 -1.80 7.13 2.80
CA GLN A 15 -1.75 8.59 2.95
C GLN A 15 -0.45 9.06 3.61
N SER A 16 0.13 8.28 4.51
CA SER A 16 1.41 8.63 5.14
C SER A 16 2.57 8.56 4.16
N ILE A 17 2.55 7.60 3.22
CA ILE A 17 3.50 7.56 2.11
C ILE A 17 3.25 8.72 1.14
N GLU A 18 2.00 9.03 0.86
CA GLU A 18 1.61 10.10 -0.07
C GLU A 18 1.98 11.50 0.43
N LEU A 19 1.66 11.80 1.69
CA LEU A 19 1.79 13.13 2.30
C LEU A 19 3.08 13.29 3.10
N GLY A 20 3.77 12.19 3.44
CA GLY A 20 4.92 12.22 4.35
C GLY A 20 4.54 12.60 5.78
N SER A 21 3.33 12.28 6.22
CA SER A 21 2.79 12.68 7.52
C SER A 21 3.33 11.88 8.72
N LEU A 22 3.94 10.72 8.47
CA LEU A 22 4.58 9.89 9.50
C LEU A 22 6.08 9.75 9.22
N SER A 23 6.85 9.57 10.28
CA SER A 23 8.26 9.20 10.18
C SER A 23 8.43 7.76 9.67
N SER A 24 9.60 7.46 9.12
CA SER A 24 9.92 6.12 8.60
C SER A 24 9.73 5.00 9.65
N PRO A 25 10.12 5.14 10.93
CA PRO A 25 9.82 4.15 11.96
C PRO A 25 8.34 3.97 12.29
N GLU A 26 7.57 5.06 12.36
CA GLU A 26 6.13 4.98 12.63
C GLU A 26 5.39 4.26 11.50
N LEU A 27 5.77 4.58 10.27
CA LEU A 27 5.22 3.94 9.09
C LEU A 27 5.64 2.47 8.98
N PHE A 28 6.87 2.14 9.37
CA PHE A 28 7.34 0.77 9.43
C PHE A 28 6.49 -0.09 10.37
N ASN A 29 6.19 0.38 11.58
CA ASN A 29 5.35 -0.37 12.53
C ASN A 29 3.96 -0.68 11.95
N LEU A 30 3.36 0.26 11.23
CA LEU A 30 2.06 0.03 10.57
C LEU A 30 2.17 -1.00 9.45
N ILE A 31 3.26 -0.97 8.68
CA ILE A 31 3.48 -1.91 7.57
C ILE A 31 3.77 -3.31 8.12
N GLU A 32 4.56 -3.44 9.18
CA GLU A 32 4.92 -4.73 9.79
C GLU A 32 3.70 -5.50 10.30
N GLU A 33 2.67 -4.80 10.78
CA GLU A 33 1.40 -5.40 11.23
C GLU A 33 0.39 -5.63 10.09
N ALA A 34 0.62 -5.07 8.90
CA ALA A 34 -0.31 -5.15 7.79
C ALA A 34 -0.18 -6.47 7.01
N ASP A 35 -1.28 -6.85 6.36
CA ASP A 35 -1.28 -7.98 5.43
C ASP A 35 -0.28 -7.75 4.27
N PRO A 36 0.59 -8.71 3.94
CA PRO A 36 1.59 -8.55 2.87
C PRO A 36 0.99 -8.17 1.51
N THR A 37 -0.15 -8.73 1.15
CA THR A 37 -0.87 -8.49 -0.11
C THR A 37 -1.37 -7.06 -0.17
N LEU A 38 -1.93 -6.56 0.93
CA LEU A 38 -2.33 -5.17 1.06
C LEU A 38 -1.13 -4.21 0.89
N VAL A 39 0.02 -4.53 1.51
CA VAL A 39 1.24 -3.72 1.39
C VAL A 39 1.72 -3.68 -0.06
N TYR A 40 1.75 -4.82 -0.75
CA TYR A 40 2.09 -4.88 -2.17
C TYR A 40 1.17 -3.99 -3.01
N LEU A 41 -0.15 -4.17 -2.86
CA LEU A 41 -1.15 -3.45 -3.64
C LEU A 41 -1.07 -1.94 -3.41
N ILE A 42 -0.88 -1.48 -2.16
CA ILE A 42 -0.67 -0.05 -1.84
C ILE A 42 0.60 0.49 -2.54
N PHE A 43 1.71 -0.26 -2.49
CA PHE A 43 2.96 0.16 -3.13
C PHE A 43 2.80 0.23 -4.65
N THR A 44 2.11 -0.74 -5.26
CA THR A 44 1.87 -0.75 -6.70
C THR A 44 0.93 0.37 -7.12
N TRP A 45 -0.15 0.61 -6.37
CA TRP A 45 -1.09 1.72 -6.60
C TRP A 45 -0.35 3.06 -6.59
N LEU A 46 0.48 3.32 -5.56
CA LEU A 46 1.27 4.56 -5.48
C LEU A 46 2.24 4.70 -6.66
N ARG A 47 2.94 3.63 -7.06
CA ARG A 47 3.84 3.67 -8.23
C ARG A 47 3.12 3.98 -9.53
N VAL A 48 1.94 3.41 -9.74
CA VAL A 48 1.14 3.65 -10.95
C VAL A 48 0.60 5.07 -10.93
N ARG A 49 -0.01 5.48 -9.81
CA ARG A 49 -0.67 6.79 -9.64
C ARG A 49 0.30 7.96 -9.80
N TYR A 50 1.53 7.81 -9.34
CA TYR A 50 2.55 8.85 -9.34
C TYR A 50 3.56 8.75 -10.50
N ARG A 51 3.39 7.84 -11.47
CA ARG A 51 4.37 7.63 -12.56
C ARG A 51 4.75 8.91 -13.33
N SER A 52 3.82 9.85 -13.47
CA SER A 52 4.03 11.11 -14.21
C SER A 52 3.59 12.34 -13.41
N ASP A 53 3.51 12.20 -12.09
CA ASP A 53 3.08 13.27 -11.19
C ASP A 53 4.29 14.06 -10.66
N PRO A 54 4.24 15.40 -10.56
CA PRO A 54 5.33 16.19 -9.98
C PRO A 54 5.73 15.77 -8.56
N ALA A 55 4.82 15.20 -7.78
CA ALA A 55 5.08 14.71 -6.42
C ALA A 55 5.73 13.31 -6.39
N ALA A 56 5.98 12.68 -7.54
CA ALA A 56 6.56 11.34 -7.64
C ALA A 56 7.87 11.19 -6.86
N GLU A 57 8.76 12.19 -6.92
CA GLU A 57 10.05 12.13 -6.24
C GLU A 57 9.87 11.95 -4.72
N GLY A 58 8.92 12.68 -4.12
CA GLY A 58 8.64 12.58 -2.69
C GLY A 58 8.00 11.24 -2.31
N VAL A 59 6.98 10.81 -3.05
CA VAL A 59 6.24 9.57 -2.77
C VAL A 59 7.12 8.35 -2.98
N ILE A 60 7.74 8.23 -4.15
CA ILE A 60 8.62 7.10 -4.49
C ILE A 60 9.88 7.13 -3.63
N GLY A 61 10.42 8.32 -3.32
CA GLY A 61 11.55 8.48 -2.40
C GLY A 61 11.30 7.87 -1.03
N ARG A 62 10.14 8.14 -0.43
CA ARG A 62 9.73 7.55 0.87
C ARG A 62 9.57 6.03 0.79
N MET A 63 8.97 5.52 -0.29
CA MET A 63 8.86 4.07 -0.50
C MET A 63 10.24 3.41 -0.58
N VAL A 64 11.16 4.02 -1.33
CA VAL A 64 12.54 3.53 -1.47
C VAL A 64 13.29 3.60 -0.15
N GLU A 65 13.12 4.68 0.62
CA GLU A 65 13.70 4.82 1.97
C GLU A 65 13.23 3.68 2.89
N LEU A 66 11.92 3.41 2.94
CA LEU A 66 11.36 2.31 3.75
C LEU A 66 11.98 0.96 3.37
N CYS A 67 11.98 0.61 2.09
CA CYS A 67 12.55 -0.65 1.62
C CYS A 67 14.04 -0.79 1.91
N LYS A 68 14.81 0.31 1.82
CA LYS A 68 16.26 0.32 2.12
C LYS A 68 16.53 0.20 3.61
N ARG A 69 15.76 0.89 4.44
CA ARG A 69 15.95 0.94 5.89
C ARG A 69 15.45 -0.34 6.57
N TYR A 70 14.39 -0.93 6.05
CA TYR A 70 13.73 -2.10 6.62
C TYR A 70 13.61 -3.21 5.56
N PRO A 71 14.60 -4.12 5.47
CA PRO A 71 14.57 -5.22 4.50
C PRO A 71 13.34 -6.13 4.61
N SER A 72 12.74 -6.23 5.80
CA SER A 72 11.47 -6.94 6.03
C SER A 72 10.33 -6.38 5.20
N VAL A 73 10.25 -5.06 4.99
CA VAL A 73 9.26 -4.43 4.10
C VAL A 73 9.44 -4.92 2.66
N THR A 74 10.69 -5.04 2.21
CA THR A 74 10.97 -5.60 0.87
C THR A 74 10.56 -7.07 0.77
N ALA A 75 10.75 -7.85 1.82
CA ALA A 75 10.31 -9.25 1.86
C ALA A 75 8.79 -9.34 1.83
N GLN A 76 8.10 -8.53 2.63
CA GLN A 76 6.64 -8.48 2.72
C GLN A 76 5.99 -8.06 1.39
N VAL A 77 6.53 -7.05 0.70
CA VAL A 77 6.06 -6.66 -0.63
C VAL A 77 6.21 -7.82 -1.64
N LYS A 78 7.32 -8.58 -1.57
CA LYS A 78 7.53 -9.74 -2.46
C LYS A 78 6.60 -10.90 -2.14
N GLU A 79 6.33 -11.13 -0.86
CA GLU A 79 5.38 -12.13 -0.39
C GLU A 79 3.97 -11.83 -0.89
N GLY A 80 3.49 -10.60 -0.64
CA GLY A 80 2.16 -10.16 -1.07
C GLY A 80 1.94 -10.19 -2.58
N GLN A 81 2.99 -10.01 -3.38
CA GLN A 81 2.90 -10.11 -4.83
C GLN A 81 2.40 -11.48 -5.32
N ALA A 82 2.67 -12.55 -4.56
CA ALA A 82 2.34 -13.92 -4.96
C ALA A 82 0.89 -14.33 -4.62
N ASP A 83 0.12 -13.45 -3.99
CA ASP A 83 -1.24 -13.74 -3.57
C ASP A 83 -2.24 -13.67 -4.74
N SER A 84 -3.17 -14.61 -4.79
CA SER A 84 -4.27 -14.66 -5.77
C SER A 84 -5.16 -13.42 -5.78
N VAL A 85 -5.23 -12.67 -4.68
CA VAL A 85 -5.95 -11.39 -4.60
C VAL A 85 -5.29 -10.32 -5.47
N VAL A 86 -3.97 -10.39 -5.69
CA VAL A 86 -3.29 -9.50 -6.64
C VAL A 86 -3.76 -9.79 -8.06
N GLU A 87 -3.74 -11.05 -8.48
CA GLU A 87 -4.20 -11.48 -9.80
C GLU A 87 -5.67 -11.08 -10.03
N TRP A 88 -6.54 -11.36 -9.06
CA TRP A 88 -7.93 -10.93 -9.08
C TRP A 88 -8.08 -9.41 -9.27
N PHE A 89 -7.30 -8.61 -8.53
CA PHE A 89 -7.38 -7.16 -8.64
C PHE A 89 -6.94 -6.68 -10.03
N GLU A 90 -5.84 -7.23 -10.56
CA GLU A 90 -5.27 -6.83 -11.85
C GLU A 90 -6.09 -7.30 -13.06
N ASP A 91 -6.86 -8.37 -12.90
CA ASP A 91 -7.81 -8.85 -13.91
C ASP A 91 -9.10 -8.00 -13.96
N GLU A 92 -9.58 -7.54 -12.82
CA GLU A 92 -10.87 -6.84 -12.71
C GLU A 92 -10.77 -5.32 -12.68
N TYR A 93 -9.64 -4.76 -12.24
CA TYR A 93 -9.49 -3.32 -11.97
C TYR A 93 -8.16 -2.77 -12.50
N ALA A 94 -8.17 -1.50 -12.91
CA ALA A 94 -6.95 -0.76 -13.15
C ALA A 94 -6.60 0.11 -11.95
N TYR A 95 -5.34 0.11 -11.52
CA TYR A 95 -4.85 0.95 -10.41
C TYR A 95 -5.11 2.45 -10.58
N GLY A 96 -5.31 2.92 -11.82
CA GLY A 96 -5.60 4.34 -12.12
C GLY A 96 -7.06 4.75 -11.97
N ASP A 97 -7.99 3.78 -11.90
CA ASP A 97 -9.44 4.05 -11.97
C ASP A 97 -10.06 4.32 -10.59
N LEU A 98 -9.38 3.89 -9.53
CA LEU A 98 -9.85 4.01 -8.14
C LEU A 98 -9.08 5.10 -7.42
N ASP A 99 -9.81 5.96 -6.70
CA ASP A 99 -9.19 6.82 -5.69
C ASP A 99 -8.71 6.00 -4.48
N ALA A 100 -7.93 6.62 -3.60
CA ALA A 100 -7.34 5.93 -2.45
C ALA A 100 -8.38 5.29 -1.52
N GLN A 101 -9.55 5.91 -1.33
CA GLN A 101 -10.59 5.37 -0.45
C GLN A 101 -11.28 4.16 -1.07
N ALA A 102 -11.69 4.28 -2.34
CA ALA A 102 -12.31 3.20 -3.08
C ALA A 102 -11.36 2.01 -3.24
N PHE A 103 -10.09 2.28 -3.56
CA PHE A 103 -9.05 1.27 -3.67
C PHE A 103 -8.84 0.48 -2.37
N VAL A 104 -8.61 1.18 -1.25
CA VAL A 104 -8.39 0.51 0.04
C VAL A 104 -9.64 -0.23 0.49
N ALA A 105 -10.83 0.36 0.33
CA ALA A 105 -12.07 -0.30 0.70
C ALA A 105 -12.25 -1.63 -0.04
N LEU A 106 -12.04 -1.62 -1.36
CA LEU A 106 -12.17 -2.80 -2.24
C LEU A 106 -11.18 -3.91 -1.87
N VAL A 107 -9.89 -3.57 -1.70
CA VAL A 107 -8.86 -4.56 -1.39
C VAL A 107 -9.08 -5.17 -0.01
N VAL A 108 -9.39 -4.35 1.00
CA VAL A 108 -9.63 -4.85 2.35
C VAL A 108 -10.92 -5.66 2.43
N ASP A 109 -11.98 -5.28 1.69
CA ASP A 109 -13.18 -6.12 1.53
C ASP A 109 -12.82 -7.52 1.00
N LYS A 110 -11.96 -7.58 -0.02
CA LYS A 110 -11.57 -8.84 -0.66
C LYS A 110 -10.72 -9.73 0.25
N LEU A 111 -9.81 -9.16 1.03
CA LEU A 111 -8.94 -9.91 1.93
C LEU A 111 -9.70 -10.55 3.11
N GLU A 112 -10.85 -9.99 3.47
CA GLU A 112 -11.65 -10.43 4.61
C GLU A 112 -12.83 -11.36 4.21
N SER A 113 -13.05 -11.56 2.91
CA SER A 113 -14.11 -12.41 2.35
C SER A 113 -13.66 -13.85 2.13
#